data_AF-A0AAD3DY95-F1
#
_entry.id   AF-A0AAD3DY95-F1
#
_cell.length_a   1.000
_cell.length_b   1.000
_cell.length_c   1.000
_cell.angle_alpha   90.00
_cell.angle_beta   90.00
_cell.angle_gamma   90.00
#
_symmetry.space_group_name_H-M   'P 1'
#
loop_
_entity.id
_entity.type
_entity.pdbx_description
1 polymer ?
#
loop_
_entity_poly.entity_id
_entity_poly.type
_entity_poly.pdbx_seq_one_letter_code
_entity_poly.pdbx_strand_id
1 'polypeptide(L)'
;TTDGSKPSGVQLTEELTRVAGDLGRSLARLHDGGQVLGGVGPASVILRAGDGAVVLADFRCSHTSSLALDKARDLVELEAVLLRLGGDAAGSRGEQERGQEQREAEDAGLARAMFERVLATYRSSSRFWSATHNKLPEARAKLLQQQQQQQQQANNNKRSKLASEPAATDNGNGLVSAAPLAG
;
A
#
# COMPACT_ATOMS: atom_id res chain seq x y z
N THR A 1 43.65 -12.75 3.25
CA THR A 1 42.56 -13.15 4.15
C THR A 1 41.83 -11.90 4.58
N THR A 2 40.73 -11.56 3.92
CA THR A 2 39.70 -10.66 4.46
C THR A 2 38.38 -11.18 3.92
N ASP A 3 37.57 -11.62 4.86
CA ASP A 3 36.23 -12.13 4.75
C ASP A 3 35.32 -11.09 4.08
N GLY A 4 35.00 -11.32 2.81
CA GLY A 4 34.04 -10.54 2.04
C GLY A 4 32.64 -10.95 2.45
N SER A 5 32.18 -10.36 3.56
CA SER A 5 30.82 -10.55 4.08
C SER A 5 29.80 -10.32 2.97
N LYS A 6 29.16 -11.43 2.62
CA LYS A 6 28.17 -11.64 1.55
C LYS A 6 27.02 -10.63 1.69
N PRO A 7 26.56 -9.93 0.63
CA PRO A 7 25.37 -9.10 0.77
C PRO A 7 24.17 -10.02 1.00
N SER A 8 23.65 -10.02 2.23
CA SER A 8 22.35 -10.61 2.61
C SER A 8 21.18 -9.76 2.08
N GLY A 9 21.34 -9.17 0.89
CA GLY A 9 20.31 -8.38 0.23
C GLY A 9 19.37 -9.29 -0.56
N VAL A 10 18.07 -9.16 -0.33
CA VAL A 10 17.03 -9.83 -1.13
C VAL A 10 17.29 -9.51 -2.61
N GLN A 11 17.50 -10.55 -3.43
CA GLN A 11 17.71 -10.42 -4.86
C GLN A 11 16.40 -10.63 -5.61
N LEU A 12 16.11 -9.75 -6.56
CA LEU A 12 14.99 -9.92 -7.47
C LEU A 12 15.29 -11.07 -8.45
N THR A 13 14.25 -11.83 -8.79
CA THR A 13 14.34 -12.74 -9.95
C THR A 13 14.53 -11.92 -11.23
N GLU A 14 15.03 -12.54 -12.30
CA GLU A 14 15.16 -11.88 -13.61
C GLU A 14 13.82 -11.33 -14.11
N GLU A 15 12.73 -12.06 -13.89
CA GLU A 15 11.38 -11.63 -14.24
C GLU A 15 10.95 -10.39 -13.45
N LEU A 16 11.09 -10.41 -12.12
CA LEU A 16 10.76 -9.26 -11.28
C LEU A 16 11.66 -8.05 -11.59
N THR A 17 12.93 -8.30 -11.91
CA THR A 17 13.88 -7.28 -12.35
C THR A 17 13.45 -6.63 -13.68
N ARG A 18 12.97 -7.44 -14.63
CA ARG A 18 12.42 -6.98 -15.91
C ARG A 18 11.15 -6.16 -15.68
N VAL A 19 10.18 -6.71 -14.96
CA VAL A 19 8.89 -6.08 -14.67
C VAL A 19 9.06 -4.75 -13.94
N ALA A 20 9.86 -4.71 -12.88
CA ALA A 20 10.16 -3.46 -12.17
C ALA A 20 10.83 -2.43 -13.08
N GLY A 21 11.70 -2.88 -13.99
CA GLY A 21 12.33 -2.01 -14.98
C GLY A 21 11.35 -1.46 -16.02
N ASP A 22 10.43 -2.29 -16.53
CA ASP A 22 9.38 -1.89 -17.46
C ASP A 22 8.38 -0.93 -16.81
N LEU A 23 8.04 -1.15 -15.54
CA LEU A 23 7.21 -0.27 -14.75
C LEU A 23 7.86 1.12 -14.59
N GLY A 24 9.14 1.17 -14.20
CA GLY A 24 9.87 2.44 -14.07
C GLY A 24 9.96 3.21 -15.39
N ARG A 25 10.21 2.52 -16.51
CA ARG A 25 10.17 3.13 -17.85
C ARG A 25 8.78 3.64 -18.24
N SER A 26 7.73 2.89 -17.91
CA SER A 26 6.36 3.25 -18.24
C SER A 26 5.90 4.49 -17.45
N LEU A 27 6.20 4.55 -16.15
CA LEU A 27 5.95 5.72 -15.32
C LEU A 27 6.75 6.93 -15.79
N ALA A 28 8.01 6.75 -16.16
CA ALA A 28 8.84 7.82 -16.71
C ALA A 28 8.20 8.40 -17.98
N ARG A 29 7.75 7.55 -18.91
CA ARG A 29 7.05 8.00 -20.14
C ARG A 29 5.76 8.74 -19.83
N LEU A 30 4.96 8.24 -18.90
CA LEU A 30 3.70 8.87 -18.47
C LEU A 30 3.97 10.29 -17.93
N HIS A 31 4.88 10.38 -16.95
CA HIS A 31 5.25 11.65 -16.31
C HIS A 31 5.95 12.62 -17.26
N ASP A 32 6.74 12.11 -18.20
CA ASP A 32 7.39 12.90 -19.24
C ASP A 32 6.38 13.45 -20.25
N GLY A 33 5.27 12.76 -20.47
CA GLY A 33 4.10 13.23 -21.21
C GLY A 33 3.24 14.24 -20.44
N GLY A 34 3.60 14.57 -19.21
CA GLY A 34 2.87 15.52 -18.37
C GLY A 34 1.61 14.94 -17.73
N GLN A 35 1.44 13.61 -17.75
CA GLN A 35 0.33 12.92 -17.10
C GLN A 35 0.80 12.32 -15.77
N VAL A 36 -0.08 12.31 -14.77
CA VAL A 36 0.09 11.55 -13.51
C VAL A 36 -1.09 10.60 -13.32
N LEU A 37 -0.89 9.48 -12.63
CA LEU A 37 -1.94 8.53 -12.29
C LEU A 37 -2.91 9.12 -11.25
N GLY A 38 -2.39 9.87 -10.27
CA GLY A 38 -3.21 10.59 -9.29
C GLY A 38 -3.93 9.70 -8.28
N GLY A 39 -3.50 8.45 -8.17
CA GLY A 39 -4.07 7.44 -7.27
C GLY A 39 -3.55 6.05 -7.64
N VAL A 40 -2.37 5.68 -7.13
CA VAL A 40 -1.76 4.39 -7.42
C VAL A 40 -2.28 3.32 -6.45
N GLY A 41 -2.88 2.28 -7.00
CA GLY A 41 -3.38 1.11 -6.26
C GLY A 41 -2.96 -0.22 -6.90
N PRO A 42 -3.32 -1.36 -6.30
CA PRO A 42 -2.98 -2.68 -6.84
C PRO A 42 -3.48 -2.93 -8.27
N ALA A 43 -4.61 -2.32 -8.65
CA ALA A 43 -5.17 -2.42 -9.99
C ALA A 43 -4.53 -1.46 -11.02
N SER A 44 -3.66 -0.55 -10.58
CA SER A 44 -3.02 0.43 -11.47
C SER A 44 -1.90 -0.16 -12.31
N VAL A 45 -1.45 -1.37 -12.00
CA VAL A 45 -0.40 -2.09 -12.75
C VAL A 45 -0.89 -3.49 -13.06
N ILE A 46 -0.92 -3.85 -14.34
CA ILE A 46 -1.36 -5.16 -14.83
C ILE A 46 -0.22 -5.79 -15.62
N LEU A 47 0.02 -7.08 -15.38
CA LEU A 47 0.84 -7.90 -16.25
C LEU A 47 -0.05 -8.54 -17.30
N ARG A 48 0.14 -8.17 -18.57
CA ARG A 48 -0.65 -8.73 -19.66
C ARG A 48 -0.30 -10.20 -19.87
N ALA A 49 -1.32 -11.05 -19.84
CA ALA A 49 -1.16 -12.47 -20.17
C ALA A 49 -0.70 -12.64 -21.63
N GLY A 50 0.25 -13.54 -21.86
CA GLY A 50 0.80 -13.86 -23.18
C GLY A 50 2.22 -13.33 -23.38
N ASP A 51 2.43 -12.03 -23.24
CA ASP A 51 3.75 -11.40 -23.44
C ASP A 51 4.39 -10.85 -22.15
N GLY A 52 3.64 -10.80 -21.05
CA GLY A 52 4.12 -10.30 -19.77
C GLY A 52 4.45 -8.81 -19.80
N ALA A 53 3.83 -8.05 -20.71
CA ALA A 53 3.99 -6.61 -20.79
C ALA A 53 3.39 -5.94 -19.54
N VAL A 54 4.11 -4.95 -18.99
CA VAL A 54 3.60 -4.08 -17.93
C VAL A 54 2.65 -3.06 -18.53
N VAL A 55 1.41 -3.05 -18.05
CA VAL A 55 0.36 -2.12 -18.46
C VAL A 55 -0.03 -1.26 -17.27
N LEU A 56 0.15 0.06 -17.41
CA LEU A 56 -0.45 1.01 -16.49
C LEU A 56 -1.95 1.10 -16.77
N ALA A 57 -2.75 1.01 -15.72
CA ALA A 57 -4.20 0.99 -15.79
C ALA A 57 -4.80 1.93 -14.74
N ASP A 58 -6.13 1.97 -14.70
CA ASP A 58 -6.91 2.77 -13.76
C ASP A 58 -6.61 4.28 -13.80
N PHE A 59 -6.87 4.89 -14.97
CA PHE A 59 -6.70 6.33 -15.21
C PHE A 59 -7.83 7.20 -14.66
N ARG A 60 -8.71 6.69 -13.79
CA ARG A 60 -9.89 7.42 -13.31
C ARG A 60 -9.53 8.69 -12.54
N CYS A 61 -8.42 8.68 -11.81
CA CYS A 61 -7.90 9.84 -11.05
C CYS A 61 -6.78 10.57 -11.80
N SER A 62 -6.49 10.16 -13.04
CA SER A 62 -5.38 10.71 -13.78
C SER A 62 -5.68 12.11 -14.26
N HIS A 63 -4.66 12.96 -14.26
CA HIS A 63 -4.75 14.32 -14.74
C HIS A 63 -3.40 14.78 -15.29
N THR A 64 -3.41 15.86 -16.05
CA THR A 64 -2.18 16.49 -16.53
C THR A 64 -1.58 17.32 -15.40
N SER A 65 -0.30 17.11 -15.09
CA SER A 65 0.44 17.92 -14.14
C SER A 65 1.90 18.11 -14.55
N SER A 66 2.37 19.34 -14.49
CA SER A 66 3.79 19.69 -14.60
C SER A 66 4.49 19.70 -13.23
N LEU A 67 3.75 19.58 -12.14
CA LEU A 67 4.30 19.65 -10.79
C LEU A 67 5.10 18.38 -10.48
N ALA A 68 6.35 18.56 -10.08
CA ALA A 68 7.21 17.47 -9.66
C ALA A 68 6.68 16.74 -8.42
N LEU A 69 5.88 17.42 -7.59
CA LEU A 69 5.29 16.83 -6.39
C LEU A 69 4.25 15.77 -6.75
N ASP A 70 3.41 15.98 -7.76
CA ASP A 70 2.38 15.00 -8.14
C ASP A 70 3.01 13.72 -8.70
N LYS A 71 4.08 13.87 -9.48
CA LYS A 71 4.91 12.76 -9.97
C LYS A 71 5.58 11.99 -8.82
N ALA A 72 6.07 12.71 -7.82
CA ALA A 72 6.65 12.12 -6.63
C ALA A 72 5.61 11.37 -5.79
N ARG A 73 4.37 11.88 -5.76
CA ARG A 73 3.25 11.23 -5.10
C ARG A 73 2.91 9.89 -5.74
N ASP A 74 2.85 9.79 -7.06
CA ASP A 74 2.64 8.49 -7.75
C ASP A 74 3.71 7.46 -7.37
N LEU A 75 4.99 7.87 -7.31
CA LEU A 75 6.10 6.99 -6.92
C LEU A 75 5.99 6.54 -5.45
N VAL A 76 5.63 7.45 -4.55
CA VAL A 76 5.47 7.15 -3.13
C VAL A 76 4.23 6.30 -2.85
N GLU A 77 3.14 6.51 -3.58
CA GLU A 77 1.95 5.65 -3.51
C GLU A 77 2.28 4.24 -4.03
N LEU A 78 3.05 4.11 -5.10
CA LEU A 78 3.55 2.82 -5.57
C LEU A 78 4.40 2.11 -4.52
N GLU A 79 5.34 2.81 -3.88
CA GLU A 79 6.15 2.28 -2.77
C GLU A 79 5.26 1.71 -1.66
N ALA A 80 4.25 2.46 -1.26
CA ALA A 80 3.31 2.04 -0.23
C ALA A 80 2.45 0.83 -0.66
N VAL A 81 2.06 0.75 -1.93
CA VAL A 81 1.33 -0.41 -2.48
C VAL A 81 2.22 -1.64 -2.48
N LEU A 82 3.48 -1.55 -2.93
CA LEU A 82 4.41 -2.68 -2.94
C LEU A 82 4.67 -3.20 -1.52
N LEU A 83 4.89 -2.31 -0.56
CA LEU A 83 5.08 -2.69 0.84
C LEU A 83 3.84 -3.37 1.43
N ARG A 84 2.64 -2.87 1.08
CA ARG A 84 1.39 -3.46 1.56
C ARG A 84 1.13 -4.82 0.94
N LEU A 85 1.37 -5.00 -0.36
CA LEU A 85 1.22 -6.30 -1.01
C LEU A 85 2.22 -7.33 -0.48
N GLY A 86 3.43 -6.89 -0.11
CA GLY A 86 4.39 -7.73 0.61
C GLY A 86 3.87 -8.16 1.99
N GLY A 87 3.25 -7.26 2.75
CA GLY A 87 2.67 -7.58 4.06
C GLY A 87 1.37 -8.40 4.00
N ASP A 88 0.46 -8.10 3.08
CA ASP A 88 -0.85 -8.75 2.97
C ASP A 88 -0.75 -10.21 2.52
N ALA A 89 0.29 -10.56 1.74
CA ALA A 89 0.58 -11.95 1.38
C ALA A 89 0.80 -12.85 2.63
N ALA A 90 1.29 -12.28 3.74
CA ALA A 90 1.50 -12.99 4.99
C ALA A 90 0.21 -13.23 5.79
N GLY A 91 -0.81 -12.38 5.64
CA GLY A 91 -2.05 -12.43 6.45
C GLY A 91 -3.09 -13.47 6.00
N SER A 92 -2.92 -14.08 4.83
CA SER A 92 -3.91 -15.00 4.23
C SER A 92 -3.58 -16.50 4.38
N ARG A 93 -2.48 -16.86 5.05
CA ARG A 93 -2.10 -18.25 5.36
C ARG A 93 -2.12 -18.48 6.87
N GLY A 94 -3.12 -19.21 7.34
CA GLY A 94 -3.26 -19.58 8.75
C GLY A 94 -2.02 -20.29 9.31
N GLU A 95 -1.72 -19.94 10.57
CA GLU A 95 -0.95 -20.71 11.56
C GLU A 95 0.54 -20.96 11.30
N GLN A 96 1.41 -20.04 11.80
CA GLN A 96 2.68 -20.35 12.50
C GLN A 96 3.40 -19.07 12.97
N GLU A 97 3.21 -18.71 14.24
CA GLU A 97 3.66 -17.44 14.87
C GLU A 97 5.17 -17.30 15.08
N ARG A 98 6.00 -18.31 14.78
CA ARG A 98 7.47 -18.26 14.95
C ARG A 98 8.29 -18.05 13.66
N GLY A 99 7.63 -17.83 12.52
CA GLY A 99 8.29 -17.50 11.25
C GLY A 99 7.71 -16.28 10.55
N GLN A 100 6.72 -15.59 11.15
CA GLN A 100 6.05 -14.45 10.54
C GLN A 100 6.97 -13.23 10.45
N GLU A 101 7.66 -12.86 11.53
CA GLU A 101 8.54 -11.68 11.53
C GLU A 101 9.66 -11.76 10.48
N GLN A 102 10.27 -12.95 10.31
CA GLN A 102 11.30 -13.15 9.29
C GLN A 102 10.72 -13.09 7.87
N ARG A 103 9.54 -13.68 7.64
CA ARG A 103 8.86 -13.63 6.34
C ARG A 103 8.39 -12.23 5.98
N GLU A 104 7.81 -11.50 6.92
CA GLU A 104 7.42 -10.10 6.73
C GLU A 104 8.64 -9.22 6.42
N ALA A 105 9.78 -9.48 7.08
CA ALA A 105 11.03 -8.80 6.78
C ALA A 105 11.57 -9.15 5.38
N GLU A 106 11.45 -10.40 4.95
CA GLU A 106 11.82 -10.85 3.60
C GLU A 106 10.91 -10.22 2.53
N ASP A 107 9.60 -10.24 2.73
CA ASP A 107 8.62 -9.66 1.81
C ASP A 107 8.75 -8.13 1.71
N ALA A 108 8.98 -7.46 2.85
CA ALA A 108 9.30 -6.03 2.86
C ALA A 108 10.66 -5.76 2.17
N GLY A 109 11.63 -6.67 2.33
CA GLY A 109 12.90 -6.62 1.61
C GLY A 109 12.73 -6.75 0.10
N LEU A 110 11.86 -7.66 -0.35
CA LEU A 110 11.52 -7.85 -1.76
C LEU A 110 10.81 -6.62 -2.34
N ALA A 111 9.82 -6.08 -1.63
CA ALA A 111 9.10 -4.86 -2.03
C ALA A 111 10.07 -3.66 -2.18
N ARG A 112 11.00 -3.49 -1.23
CA ARG A 112 12.04 -2.46 -1.30
C ARG A 112 12.96 -2.68 -2.51
N ALA A 113 13.43 -3.90 -2.73
CA ALA A 113 14.27 -4.23 -3.89
C ALA A 113 13.56 -3.95 -5.23
N MET A 114 12.27 -4.28 -5.34
CA MET A 114 11.45 -3.95 -6.51
C MET A 114 11.34 -2.45 -6.71
N PHE A 115 11.03 -1.71 -5.64
CA PHE A 115 10.88 -0.26 -5.74
C PHE A 115 12.20 0.44 -6.10
N GLU A 116 13.34 0.02 -5.54
CA GLU A 116 14.66 0.50 -5.92
C GLU A 116 14.94 0.25 -7.41
N ARG A 117 14.53 -0.90 -7.95
CA ARG A 117 14.67 -1.19 -9.38
C ARG A 117 13.76 -0.30 -10.25
N VAL A 118 12.54 -0.01 -9.80
CA VAL A 118 11.64 0.97 -10.44
C VAL A 118 12.30 2.35 -10.45
N LEU A 119 12.81 2.83 -9.30
CA LEU A 119 13.46 4.13 -9.20
C LEU A 119 14.71 4.23 -10.07
N ALA A 120 15.54 3.19 -10.10
CA ALA A 120 16.75 3.17 -10.92
C ALA A 120 16.44 3.32 -12.42
N THR A 121 15.41 2.64 -12.90
CA THR A 121 15.01 2.73 -14.32
C THR A 121 14.19 3.98 -14.63
N TYR A 122 13.38 4.47 -13.69
CA TYR A 122 12.71 5.76 -13.80
C TYR A 122 13.74 6.89 -13.90
N ARG A 123 14.76 6.88 -13.03
CA ARG A 123 15.86 7.86 -13.01
C ARG A 123 16.58 7.95 -14.35
N SER A 124 16.88 6.82 -14.98
CA SER A 124 17.58 6.81 -16.27
C SER A 124 16.70 7.16 -17.46
N SER A 125 15.36 7.15 -17.29
CA SER A 125 14.41 7.30 -18.39
C SER A 125 13.63 8.61 -18.36
N SER A 126 13.45 9.25 -17.20
CA SER A 126 12.64 10.46 -17.03
C SER A 126 13.47 11.74 -17.11
N ARG A 127 12.99 12.71 -17.88
CA ARG A 127 13.53 14.08 -17.91
C ARG A 127 13.21 14.88 -16.64
N PHE A 128 12.26 14.42 -15.83
CA PHE A 128 11.84 15.08 -14.59
C PHE A 128 12.50 14.50 -13.33
N TRP A 129 13.46 13.58 -13.46
CA TRP A 129 14.04 12.87 -12.31
C TRP A 129 14.50 13.82 -11.20
N SER A 130 15.37 14.78 -11.50
CA SER A 130 15.96 15.64 -10.47
C SER A 130 14.92 16.42 -9.68
N ALA A 131 13.92 16.99 -10.36
CA ALA A 131 12.83 17.73 -9.71
C ALA A 131 11.93 16.80 -8.87
N THR A 132 11.60 15.63 -9.42
CA THR A 132 10.73 14.63 -8.76
C THR A 132 11.41 14.04 -7.53
N HIS A 133 12.68 13.66 -7.64
CA HIS A 133 13.49 13.09 -6.56
C HIS A 133 13.55 14.02 -5.36
N ASN A 134 13.75 15.33 -5.59
CA ASN A 134 13.78 16.33 -4.53
C ASN A 134 12.43 16.50 -3.82
N LYS A 135 11.34 16.02 -4.41
CA LYS A 135 9.98 16.04 -3.83
C LYS A 135 9.58 14.74 -3.16
N LEU A 136 10.36 13.66 -3.27
CA LEU A 136 10.04 12.39 -2.59
C LEU A 136 9.90 12.53 -1.07
N PRO A 137 10.77 13.26 -0.34
CA PRO A 137 10.59 13.44 1.11
C PRO A 137 9.29 14.16 1.46
N GLU A 138 8.94 15.20 0.70
CA GLU A 138 7.70 15.96 0.88
C GLU A 138 6.46 15.09 0.58
N ALA A 139 6.50 14.31 -0.51
CA ALA A 139 5.43 13.41 -0.89
C ALA A 139 5.21 12.31 0.18
N ARG A 140 6.27 11.73 0.73
CA ARG A 140 6.19 10.76 1.85
C ARG A 140 5.55 11.37 3.10
N ALA A 141 5.97 12.58 3.47
CA ALA A 141 5.38 13.28 4.62
C ALA A 141 3.87 13.54 4.42
N LYS A 142 3.47 13.97 3.22
CA LYS A 142 2.06 14.20 2.86
C LYS A 142 1.23 12.91 2.89
N LEU A 143 1.75 11.80 2.35
CA LEU A 143 1.05 10.53 2.40
C LEU A 143 0.85 10.03 3.84
N LEU A 144 1.87 10.17 4.70
CA LEU A 144 1.76 9.80 6.11
C LEU A 144 0.72 10.68 6.84
N GLN A 145 0.75 11.99 6.61
CA GLN A 145 -0.23 12.92 7.18
C GLN A 145 -1.66 12.57 6.76
N GLN A 146 -1.87 12.26 5.48
CA GLN A 146 -3.17 11.85 4.96
C GLN A 146 -3.69 10.58 5.64
N GLN A 147 -2.83 9.57 5.84
CA GLN A 147 -3.21 8.34 6.54
C GLN A 147 -3.60 8.60 8.00
N GLN A 148 -2.85 9.44 8.72
CA GLN A 148 -3.18 9.81 10.10
C GLN A 148 -4.54 10.52 10.19
N GLN A 149 -4.83 11.44 9.26
CA GLN A 149 -6.12 12.12 9.20
C GLN A 149 -7.27 11.14 8.96
N GLN A 150 -7.10 10.18 8.05
CA GLN A 150 -8.11 9.15 7.79
C GLN A 150 -8.36 8.26 9.03
N GLN A 151 -7.32 7.89 9.77
CA GLN A 151 -7.46 7.12 11.02
C GLN A 151 -8.20 7.92 12.10
N GLN A 152 -7.90 9.21 12.26
CA GLN A 152 -8.60 10.09 13.20
C GLN A 152 -10.09 10.23 12.84
N GLN A 153 -10.41 10.43 11.55
CA GLN A 153 -11.79 10.49 11.07
C GLN A 153 -12.53 9.17 11.31
N ALA A 154 -11.91 8.02 11.02
CA ALA A 154 -12.50 6.71 11.26
C ALA A 154 -12.78 6.48 12.76
N ASN A 155 -11.85 6.87 13.64
CA ASN A 155 -12.01 6.77 15.08
C ASN A 155 -13.14 7.67 15.61
N ASN A 156 -13.24 8.89 15.08
CA ASN A 156 -14.31 9.82 15.43
C ASN A 156 -15.69 9.27 15.00
N ASN A 157 -15.79 8.72 13.79
CA ASN A 157 -17.03 8.11 13.28
C ASN A 157 -17.45 6.86 14.08
N LYS A 158 -16.48 6.04 14.54
CA LYS A 158 -16.78 4.89 15.41
C LYS A 158 -17.33 5.35 16.77
N ARG A 159 -16.73 6.38 17.37
CA ARG A 159 -17.18 6.94 18.66
C ARG A 159 -18.59 7.53 18.58
N SER A 160 -18.92 8.26 17.52
CA SER A 160 -20.26 8.82 17.35
C SER A 160 -21.33 7.73 17.10
N LYS A 161 -20.97 6.64 16.40
CA LYS A 161 -21.86 5.50 16.20
C LYS A 161 -22.13 4.72 17.49
N LEU A 162 -21.12 4.49 18.34
CA LEU A 162 -21.30 3.83 19.64
C LEU A 162 -22.15 4.66 20.63
N ALA A 163 -22.06 6.00 20.54
CA ALA A 163 -22.84 6.90 21.39
C ALA A 163 -24.33 7.01 20.99
N SER A 164 -24.73 6.41 19.87
CA SER A 164 -26.11 6.49 19.34
C SER A 164 -26.88 5.16 19.38
N GLU A 165 -26.31 4.07 19.92
CA GLU A 165 -27.06 2.82 20.16
C GLU A 165 -27.86 2.91 21.49
N PRO A 166 -29.20 2.79 21.47
CA PRO A 166 -29.99 2.76 22.70
C PRO A 166 -29.79 1.43 23.43
N ALA A 167 -29.56 1.50 24.75
CA ALA A 167 -29.45 0.33 25.61
C ALA A 167 -30.74 -0.52 25.54
N ALA A 168 -30.62 -1.75 25.04
CA ALA A 168 -31.69 -2.73 25.06
C ALA A 168 -32.09 -3.01 26.52
N THR A 169 -33.32 -2.66 26.89
CA THR A 169 -33.92 -3.02 28.17
C THR A 169 -34.32 -4.49 28.13
N ASP A 170 -33.73 -5.25 29.05
CA ASP A 170 -33.94 -6.67 29.33
C ASP A 170 -35.32 -6.89 29.95
N ASN A 171 -36.24 -7.51 29.20
CA ASN A 171 -37.53 -7.97 29.72
C ASN A 171 -37.37 -9.36 30.33
N GLY A 172 -36.97 -9.39 31.60
CA GLY A 172 -36.88 -10.60 32.42
C GLY A 172 -38.27 -11.20 32.72
N ASN A 173 -38.59 -12.30 32.03
CA ASN A 173 -39.72 -13.18 32.35
C ASN A 173 -39.26 -14.22 33.37
N GLY A 174 -39.64 -14.06 34.65
CA GLY A 174 -39.40 -15.02 35.72
C GLY A 174 -40.72 -15.48 36.36
N LEU A 175 -41.22 -16.65 35.94
CA LEU A 175 -42.27 -17.41 36.61
C LEU A 175 -41.85 -17.89 38.00
N VAL A 176 -42.84 -17.99 38.92
CA VAL A 176 -43.16 -19.00 39.97
C VAL A 176 -43.62 -18.29 41.27
N SER A 177 -44.60 -18.69 42.09
CA SER A 177 -45.59 -19.77 42.18
C SER A 177 -46.57 -19.45 43.34
N ALA A 178 -47.79 -20.02 43.26
CA ALA A 178 -48.90 -20.19 44.21
C ALA A 178 -48.71 -19.93 45.73
N ALA A 179 -49.77 -19.44 46.43
CA ALA A 179 -50.73 -20.22 47.27
C ALA A 179 -51.70 -19.27 48.06
N PRO A 180 -52.66 -19.71 48.92
CA PRO A 180 -54.09 -19.36 48.76
C PRO A 180 -54.76 -18.77 50.04
N LEU A 181 -56.10 -18.73 50.03
CA LEU A 181 -57.06 -18.71 51.16
C LEU A 181 -57.59 -17.37 51.70
N ALA A 182 -58.86 -17.13 51.35
CA ALA A 182 -60.03 -16.92 52.21
C ALA A 182 -60.01 -15.87 53.33
N GLY A 183 -61.05 -15.02 53.30
CA GLY A 183 -61.48 -14.12 54.35
C GLY A 183 -62.47 -13.11 53.81
#